data_AF-A0A200Q1U6-F1
#
_entry.id   AF-A0A200Q1U6-F1
#
_cell.length_a   1.000
_cell.length_b   1.000
_cell.length_c   1.000
_cell.angle_alpha   90.00
_cell.angle_beta   90.00
_cell.angle_gamma   90.00
#
_symmetry.space_group_name_H-M   'P 1'
#
loop_
_entity.id
_entity.type
_entity.pdbx_description
1 polymer ?
#
loop_
_entity_poly.entity_id
_entity_poly.type
_entity_poly.pdbx_seq_one_letter_code
_entity_poly.pdbx_strand_id
1 'polypeptide(L)'
;MAGCSIRALWILNNQDTVVFSRRFPVVQKRWRLACKRENESSSNDNLGINVSPLLPTDSEFTTAFVERKKREGSARGFGIRVVQSTEGSDSWVDDPITRHIISLYINKEDEGEKYFVWPLVLHIKSPYYILILPSVEPEHLKSYERMCNRSDCGNSIGVEESLSSLLLDLPCITGSFMVAHAIGDVITGDLVEPEVIASASPSVGGLLDSLTGSIGISSISTRAKPVAAPVAVPTSSGTAVIGLATSDAPKISSRLADKDALRTFISSALPFGTPLDLNYSNISAVKVNGFSSSDLPPADLKQPAWKPYLYRGKQRILFTIHETVYASMYDRDDIPDAISVSGQVNCRAELEGLPDVSFPLTGLNTAHLEVLSFHPCAQISEHGVDKQAMMFSPPLGNFVLMRYQGLAGLGPPVKGFYQLSMVSEDEGAFLFKLRLMEGYKSPVTMEFCTLTMPFPRRRIISFDGNPSIGTISTTEHSVEWKIITSGRGITGKSIEATFPGTIKFAPKTIQRLASLSRPVHGIIAEEDSDIEPESTNNMVNIEEFLLEKMNKDLPSVDLEEPFCWQAYNYARVSFKIFGATVSGMSIDPKSITIYPSVKAPVEFSTQVSSGDYILWNTLGKCPFAATPRE
;
A
#
# COMPACT_ATOMS: atom_id res chain seq x y z
N MET A 1 15.52 12.73 22.31
CA MET A 1 15.04 11.98 21.13
C MET A 1 15.35 12.80 19.89
N ALA A 2 16.30 12.34 19.07
CA ALA A 2 16.66 13.02 17.82
C ALA A 2 15.47 12.95 16.84
N GLY A 3 14.94 14.10 16.43
CA GLY A 3 13.87 14.17 15.43
C GLY A 3 14.35 13.70 14.06
N CYS A 4 13.44 13.21 13.23
CA CYS A 4 13.73 12.87 11.83
C CYS A 4 14.33 14.08 11.10
N SER A 5 15.45 13.89 10.41
CA SER A 5 16.08 14.91 9.55
C SER A 5 16.48 14.25 8.24
N ILE A 6 16.21 14.91 7.13
CA ILE A 6 16.47 14.41 5.77
C ILE A 6 17.74 15.06 5.24
N ARG A 7 18.72 14.25 4.83
CA ARG A 7 19.97 14.70 4.19
C ARG A 7 19.73 15.06 2.73
N ALA A 8 19.02 14.19 2.01
CA ALA A 8 18.72 14.37 0.60
C ALA A 8 17.50 13.54 0.17
N LEU A 9 16.93 13.87 -0.97
CA LEU A 9 15.91 13.09 -1.65
C LEU A 9 16.07 13.15 -3.16
N TRP A 10 15.63 12.10 -3.84
CA TRP A 10 15.61 11.96 -5.29
C TRP A 10 14.26 11.43 -5.76
N ILE A 11 13.82 11.89 -6.93
CA ILE A 11 12.64 11.37 -7.64
C ILE A 11 13.09 10.95 -9.02
N LEU A 12 12.89 9.68 -9.35
CA LEU A 12 13.18 9.12 -10.67
C LEU A 12 11.87 8.78 -11.38
N ASN A 13 11.85 8.91 -12.70
CA ASN A 13 10.75 8.44 -13.53
C ASN A 13 10.89 6.93 -13.85
N ASN A 14 9.95 6.38 -14.63
CA ASN A 14 9.98 5.00 -15.09
C ASN A 14 11.12 4.67 -16.07
N GLN A 15 11.83 5.68 -16.57
CA GLN A 15 13.05 5.55 -17.38
C GLN A 15 14.32 5.63 -16.51
N ASP A 16 14.17 5.48 -15.19
CA ASP A 16 15.25 5.52 -14.20
C ASP A 16 16.08 6.82 -14.25
N THR A 17 15.49 7.93 -14.71
CA THR A 17 16.14 9.24 -14.79
C THR A 17 15.71 10.11 -13.61
N VAL A 18 16.67 10.74 -12.91
CA VAL A 18 16.38 11.72 -11.86
C VAL A 18 15.69 12.95 -12.45
N VAL A 19 14.40 13.12 -12.15
CA VAL A 19 13.58 14.26 -12.60
C VAL A 19 13.55 15.40 -11.57
N PHE A 20 13.87 15.10 -10.32
CA PHE A 20 13.97 16.05 -9.22
C PHE A 20 14.94 15.53 -8.14
N SER A 21 15.77 16.41 -7.59
CA SER A 21 16.59 16.11 -6.41
C SER A 21 16.63 17.32 -5.47
N ARG A 22 16.72 17.07 -4.17
CA ARG A 22 16.90 18.11 -3.15
C ARG A 22 17.90 17.64 -2.10
N ARG A 23 18.92 18.46 -1.88
CA ARG A 23 19.93 18.27 -0.82
C ARG A 23 19.68 19.30 0.28
N PHE A 24 19.86 18.91 1.54
CA PHE A 24 19.70 19.79 2.70
C PHE A 24 21.07 20.08 3.34
N PRO A 25 21.70 21.24 3.02
CA PRO A 25 23.08 21.53 3.44
C PRO A 25 23.29 21.54 4.96
N VAL A 26 22.26 21.94 5.72
CA VAL A 26 22.32 21.98 7.19
C VAL A 26 22.52 20.58 7.77
N VAL A 27 21.68 19.63 7.34
CA VAL A 27 21.77 18.23 7.78
C VAL A 27 23.06 17.59 7.26
N GLN A 28 23.41 17.86 5.99
CA GLN A 28 24.65 17.32 5.43
C GLN A 28 25.89 17.83 6.18
N LYS A 29 25.94 19.09 6.62
CA LYS A 29 27.04 19.61 7.45
C LYS A 29 27.16 18.86 8.77
N ARG A 30 26.03 18.53 9.42
CA ARG A 30 26.02 17.72 10.66
C ARG A 30 26.58 16.32 10.42
N TRP A 31 26.17 15.66 9.32
CA TRP A 31 26.72 14.37 8.91
C TRP A 31 28.23 14.42 8.72
N ARG A 32 28.76 15.41 7.97
CA ARG A 32 30.22 15.54 7.76
C ARG A 32 30.99 15.68 9.07
N LEU A 33 30.45 16.44 10.03
CA LEU A 33 31.05 16.59 11.35
C LEU A 33 31.01 15.29 12.16
N ALA A 34 29.91 14.53 12.07
CA ALA A 34 29.79 13.23 12.71
C ALA A 34 30.79 12.22 12.13
N CYS A 35 30.89 12.09 10.80
CA CYS A 35 31.88 11.22 10.16
C CYS A 35 33.32 11.61 10.54
N LYS A 36 33.62 12.92 10.60
CA LYS A 36 34.95 13.39 11.01
C LYS A 36 35.29 12.94 12.43
N ARG A 37 34.38 13.15 13.39
CA ARG A 37 34.57 12.71 14.78
C ARG A 37 34.75 11.19 14.87
N GLU A 38 33.92 10.45 14.17
CA GLU A 38 33.94 8.99 14.15
C GLU A 38 35.27 8.45 13.60
N ASN A 39 35.70 8.95 12.44
CA ASN A 39 36.93 8.51 11.80
C ASN A 39 38.18 8.94 12.60
N GLU A 40 38.12 10.08 13.31
CA GLU A 40 39.15 10.49 14.26
C GLU A 40 39.22 9.55 15.48
N SER A 41 38.07 9.14 16.03
CA SER A 41 38.03 8.21 17.17
C SER A 41 38.44 6.78 16.80
N SER A 42 38.14 6.30 15.59
CA SER A 42 38.49 4.95 15.15
C SER A 42 39.92 4.80 14.65
N SER A 43 40.67 5.91 14.51
CA SER A 43 42.07 5.88 14.04
C SER A 43 43.06 5.18 14.99
N ASN A 44 42.61 4.82 16.22
CA ASN A 44 43.38 4.02 17.17
C ASN A 44 43.14 2.50 17.05
N ASP A 45 42.09 2.06 16.34
CA ASP A 45 41.81 0.64 16.08
C ASP A 45 42.03 0.35 14.58
N ASN A 46 43.09 -0.40 14.27
CA ASN A 46 43.58 -0.69 12.91
C ASN A 46 42.62 -1.51 11.99
N LEU A 47 41.33 -1.67 12.36
CA LEU A 47 40.33 -2.46 11.65
C LEU A 47 39.02 -1.69 11.35
N GLY A 48 38.94 -0.39 11.68
CA GLY A 48 37.72 0.40 11.53
C GLY A 48 37.37 0.75 10.08
N ILE A 49 36.14 0.46 9.66
CA ILE A 49 35.61 0.89 8.35
C ILE A 49 35.45 2.42 8.34
N ASN A 50 36.10 3.11 7.40
CA ASN A 50 36.01 4.56 7.27
C ASN A 50 34.67 4.98 6.65
N VAL A 51 33.95 5.88 7.31
CA VAL A 51 32.65 6.37 6.82
C VAL A 51 32.83 7.57 5.88
N SER A 52 32.27 7.47 4.67
CA SER A 52 32.31 8.55 3.68
C SER A 52 31.32 9.68 4.02
N PRO A 53 31.79 10.96 4.06
CA PRO A 53 30.93 12.11 4.30
C PRO A 53 30.23 12.65 3.04
N LEU A 54 30.37 11.97 1.90
CA LEU A 54 29.96 12.47 0.59
C LEU A 54 28.47 12.20 0.29
N LEU A 55 27.94 12.94 -0.68
CA LEU A 55 26.64 12.67 -1.31
C LEU A 55 26.88 12.47 -2.81
N PRO A 56 26.20 11.51 -3.44
CA PRO A 56 26.35 11.29 -4.86
C PRO A 56 25.78 12.46 -5.68
N THR A 57 26.36 12.66 -6.87
CA THR A 57 25.75 13.44 -7.94
C THR A 57 24.51 12.71 -8.48
N ASP A 58 23.65 13.42 -9.21
CA ASP A 58 22.43 12.80 -9.74
C ASP A 58 22.75 11.72 -10.80
N SER A 59 23.88 11.86 -11.51
CA SER A 59 24.39 10.87 -12.46
C SER A 59 24.91 9.62 -11.74
N GLU A 60 25.79 9.78 -10.75
CA GLU A 60 26.31 8.69 -9.92
C GLU A 60 25.17 7.91 -9.25
N PHE A 61 24.19 8.62 -8.70
CA PHE A 61 23.02 8.02 -8.07
C PHE A 61 22.19 7.21 -9.07
N THR A 62 21.95 7.76 -10.26
CA THR A 62 21.20 7.09 -11.33
C THR A 62 21.89 5.79 -11.75
N THR A 63 23.20 5.84 -12.00
CA THR A 63 23.99 4.66 -12.37
C THR A 63 23.89 3.58 -11.29
N ALA A 64 24.14 3.93 -10.03
CA ALA A 64 24.06 3.01 -8.91
C ALA A 64 22.66 2.39 -8.74
N PHE A 65 21.60 3.19 -8.91
CA PHE A 65 20.22 2.71 -8.81
C PHE A 65 19.86 1.73 -9.94
N VAL A 66 20.25 2.03 -11.18
CA VAL A 66 20.03 1.13 -12.34
C VAL A 66 20.81 -0.17 -12.18
N GLU A 67 22.06 -0.11 -11.70
CA GLU A 67 22.87 -1.30 -11.42
C GLU A 67 22.21 -2.20 -10.37
N ARG A 68 21.72 -1.60 -9.28
CA ARG A 68 20.98 -2.32 -8.24
C ARG A 68 19.74 -3.01 -8.82
N LYS A 69 18.94 -2.30 -9.61
CA LYS A 69 17.71 -2.83 -10.22
C LYS A 69 17.97 -4.02 -11.16
N LYS A 70 19.10 -4.04 -11.87
CA LYS A 70 19.52 -5.16 -12.73
C LYS A 70 19.94 -6.40 -11.95
N ARG A 71 20.48 -6.23 -10.74
CA ARG A 71 20.93 -7.32 -9.87
C ARG A 71 19.76 -8.12 -9.30
N GLU A 72 18.65 -7.44 -9.02
CA GLU A 72 17.45 -8.05 -8.45
C GLU A 72 16.62 -8.69 -9.57
N GLY A 73 16.66 -10.01 -9.66
CA GLY A 73 15.95 -10.80 -10.68
C GLY A 73 14.48 -10.40 -10.83
N SER A 74 13.93 -10.61 -12.03
CA SER A 74 12.60 -10.15 -12.44
C SER A 74 11.45 -10.80 -11.64
N ALA A 75 11.15 -10.23 -10.49
CA ALA A 75 9.81 -10.13 -9.94
C ALA A 75 9.62 -8.70 -9.44
N ARG A 76 9.38 -7.75 -10.36
CA ARG A 76 9.03 -6.34 -10.06
C ARG A 76 10.10 -5.50 -9.31
N GLY A 77 11.37 -5.89 -9.35
CA GLY A 77 12.46 -5.09 -8.77
C GLY A 77 12.53 -5.16 -7.24
N PHE A 78 12.25 -6.33 -6.68
CA PHE A 78 12.34 -6.60 -5.25
C PHE A 78 13.55 -7.49 -4.94
N GLY A 79 14.35 -7.08 -3.96
CA GLY A 79 15.44 -7.89 -3.41
C GLY A 79 14.91 -9.19 -2.80
N ILE A 80 15.18 -10.30 -3.49
CA ILE A 80 15.08 -11.67 -2.98
C ILE A 80 16.48 -12.23 -3.12
N ARG A 81 16.98 -12.93 -2.11
CA ARG A 81 18.29 -13.56 -2.25
C ARG A 81 18.24 -14.63 -3.34
N VAL A 82 19.04 -14.44 -4.36
CA VAL A 82 19.22 -15.37 -5.49
C VAL A 82 20.67 -15.84 -5.53
N VAL A 83 20.96 -16.88 -6.32
CA VAL A 83 22.32 -17.40 -6.48
C VAL A 83 23.31 -16.31 -6.93
N GLN A 84 22.82 -15.28 -7.63
CA GLN A 84 23.60 -14.14 -8.11
C GLN A 84 23.67 -12.98 -7.09
N SER A 85 23.05 -13.08 -5.91
CA SER A 85 23.13 -12.05 -4.88
C SER A 85 24.55 -11.92 -4.35
N THR A 86 25.04 -10.69 -4.27
CA THR A 86 26.40 -10.37 -3.84
C THR A 86 26.45 -10.21 -2.32
N GLU A 87 27.39 -10.88 -1.66
CA GLU A 87 27.71 -10.63 -0.25
C GLU A 87 28.01 -9.13 -0.03
N GLY A 88 27.56 -8.58 1.09
CA GLY A 88 27.64 -7.14 1.37
C GLY A 88 26.47 -6.32 0.81
N SER A 89 25.55 -6.90 0.04
CA SER A 89 24.38 -6.17 -0.49
C SER A 89 23.13 -6.28 0.40
N ASP A 90 22.19 -5.34 0.23
CA ASP A 90 20.86 -5.42 0.84
C ASP A 90 20.08 -6.68 0.42
N SER A 91 20.31 -7.19 -0.79
CA SER A 91 19.73 -8.45 -1.28
C SER A 91 20.34 -9.70 -0.61
N TRP A 92 21.47 -9.58 0.11
CA TRP A 92 22.11 -10.69 0.81
C TRP A 92 21.48 -10.99 2.17
N VAL A 93 20.88 -9.96 2.80
CA VAL A 93 20.24 -10.02 4.13
C VAL A 93 18.91 -10.80 4.11
N ASP A 94 18.33 -11.01 2.92
CA ASP A 94 17.11 -11.78 2.65
C ASP A 94 15.89 -11.44 3.54
N ASP A 95 15.67 -10.15 3.80
CA ASP A 95 14.53 -9.66 4.59
C ASP A 95 13.58 -8.79 3.74
N PRO A 96 12.24 -8.97 3.82
CA PRO A 96 11.29 -8.14 3.08
C PRO A 96 11.42 -6.64 3.31
N ILE A 97 11.85 -6.18 4.50
CA ILE A 97 11.98 -4.75 4.80
C ILE A 97 13.11 -4.08 4.01
N THR A 98 14.16 -4.83 3.61
CA THR A 98 15.28 -4.28 2.82
C THR A 98 14.86 -3.94 1.39
N ARG A 99 13.67 -4.38 0.96
CA ARG A 99 13.02 -3.93 -0.30
C ARG A 99 12.57 -2.48 -0.24
N HIS A 100 12.33 -1.97 0.96
CA HIS A 100 11.87 -0.61 1.21
C HIS A 100 12.95 0.28 1.82
N ILE A 101 13.97 -0.31 2.45
CA ILE A 101 15.13 0.37 3.03
C ILE A 101 16.37 -0.18 2.35
N ILE A 102 16.73 0.42 1.23
CA ILE A 102 17.75 -0.09 0.33
C ILE A 102 19.14 0.48 0.64
N SER A 103 20.17 -0.14 0.05
CA SER A 103 21.53 0.40 0.00
C SER A 103 21.96 0.64 -1.45
N LEU A 104 22.77 1.68 -1.69
CA LEU A 104 23.39 1.93 -2.98
C LEU A 104 24.90 2.04 -2.84
N TYR A 105 25.64 1.33 -3.70
CA TYR A 105 27.08 1.48 -3.83
C TYR A 105 27.37 2.53 -4.91
N ILE A 106 28.09 3.58 -4.51
CA ILE A 106 28.49 4.65 -5.41
C ILE A 106 29.95 4.41 -5.81
N ASN A 107 30.17 4.19 -7.10
CA ASN A 107 31.50 4.12 -7.70
C ASN A 107 31.86 5.50 -8.25
N LYS A 108 32.90 6.13 -7.71
CA LYS A 108 33.48 7.31 -8.36
C LYS A 108 34.46 6.86 -9.43
N GLU A 109 34.07 7.01 -10.69
CA GLU A 109 34.90 6.63 -11.84
C GLU A 109 36.27 7.33 -11.83
N ASP A 110 36.35 8.55 -11.29
CA ASP A 110 37.56 9.40 -11.31
C ASP A 110 38.57 9.11 -10.18
N GLU A 111 38.17 8.47 -9.07
CA GLU A 111 39.00 8.35 -7.86
C GLU A 111 39.21 6.89 -7.38
N GLY A 112 38.51 5.91 -7.97
CA GLY A 112 38.57 4.51 -7.53
C GLY A 112 37.97 4.25 -6.14
N GLU A 113 37.49 5.29 -5.47
CA GLU A 113 36.81 5.22 -4.18
C GLU A 113 35.37 4.72 -4.36
N LYS A 114 35.04 3.65 -3.63
CA LYS A 114 33.68 3.15 -3.49
C LYS A 114 33.17 3.50 -2.11
N TYR A 115 31.98 4.08 -2.04
CA TYR A 115 31.29 4.27 -0.78
C TYR A 115 29.83 3.88 -0.95
N PHE A 116 29.21 3.40 0.12
CA PHE A 116 27.80 3.04 0.08
C PHE A 116 26.94 4.05 0.84
N VAL A 117 25.69 4.14 0.44
CA VAL A 117 24.68 5.02 1.01
C VAL A 117 23.58 4.16 1.61
N TRP A 118 23.38 4.30 2.91
CA TRP A 118 22.31 3.66 3.67
C TRP A 118 21.97 4.53 4.90
N PRO A 119 20.72 4.51 5.38
CA PRO A 119 19.53 3.90 4.78
C PRO A 119 18.95 4.76 3.66
N LEU A 120 18.48 4.15 2.57
CA LEU A 120 17.68 4.83 1.55
C LEU A 120 16.26 4.27 1.57
N VAL A 121 15.30 5.08 2.01
CA VAL A 121 13.89 4.70 1.97
C VAL A 121 13.38 4.82 0.54
N LEU A 122 12.97 3.69 -0.04
CA LEU A 122 12.41 3.57 -1.39
C LEU A 122 10.88 3.49 -1.32
N HIS A 123 10.22 4.48 -1.89
CA HIS A 123 8.78 4.48 -2.10
C HIS A 123 8.46 4.49 -3.60
N ILE A 124 7.62 3.55 -4.03
CA ILE A 124 7.15 3.46 -5.40
C ILE A 124 5.73 4.01 -5.45
N LYS A 125 5.56 5.13 -6.13
CA LYS A 125 4.27 5.73 -6.43
C LYS A 125 4.25 5.99 -7.93
N SER A 126 3.56 5.13 -8.69
CA SER A 126 3.46 5.15 -10.16
C SER A 126 3.62 6.55 -10.78
N PRO A 127 4.31 6.75 -11.91
CA PRO A 127 5.44 6.04 -12.51
C PRO A 127 6.78 6.41 -11.83
N TYR A 128 6.77 6.84 -10.57
CA TYR A 128 7.92 7.43 -9.90
C TYR A 128 8.52 6.53 -8.82
N TYR A 129 9.84 6.60 -8.70
CA TYR A 129 10.61 6.11 -7.56
C TYR A 129 11.03 7.30 -6.71
N ILE A 130 10.64 7.30 -5.45
CA ILE A 130 10.95 8.38 -4.49
C ILE A 130 11.91 7.80 -3.47
N LEU A 131 13.12 8.35 -3.41
CA LEU A 131 14.16 7.91 -2.49
C LEU A 131 14.49 9.00 -1.48
N ILE A 132 14.40 8.66 -0.20
CA ILE A 132 14.67 9.56 0.93
C ILE A 132 15.88 9.05 1.70
N LEU A 133 16.89 9.91 1.87
CA LEU A 133 18.06 9.66 2.69
C LEU A 133 17.94 10.42 4.02
N PRO A 134 17.54 9.76 5.12
CA PRO A 134 17.58 10.37 6.44
C PRO A 134 19.00 10.58 6.96
N SER A 135 19.09 11.37 8.02
CA SER A 135 20.27 11.45 8.87
C SER A 135 20.27 10.29 9.86
N VAL A 136 21.36 9.54 9.87
CA VAL A 136 21.67 8.52 10.89
C VAL A 136 23.01 8.87 11.53
N GLU A 137 23.42 8.10 12.53
CA GLU A 137 24.78 8.20 13.08
C GLU A 137 25.75 7.26 12.34
N PRO A 138 27.05 7.60 12.21
CA PRO A 138 28.04 6.76 11.53
C PRO A 138 28.13 5.32 12.04
N GLU A 139 27.91 5.09 13.34
CA GLU A 139 27.89 3.76 13.95
C GLU A 139 26.78 2.85 13.39
N HIS A 140 25.61 3.42 13.08
CA HIS A 140 24.50 2.68 12.48
C HIS A 140 24.86 2.19 11.08
N LEU A 141 25.59 3.02 10.32
CA LEU A 141 26.07 2.67 8.98
C LEU A 141 27.08 1.52 9.04
N LYS A 142 28.05 1.59 9.96
CA LYS A 142 29.02 0.51 10.20
C LYS A 142 28.35 -0.79 10.64
N SER A 143 27.33 -0.70 11.49
CA SER A 143 26.58 -1.86 11.97
C SER A 143 25.77 -2.52 10.84
N TYR A 144 25.14 -1.72 9.98
CA TYR A 144 24.48 -2.22 8.78
C TYR A 144 25.47 -2.91 7.82
N GLU A 145 26.64 -2.32 7.58
CA GLU A 145 27.65 -2.90 6.69
C GLU A 145 28.17 -4.25 7.19
N ARG A 146 28.43 -4.36 8.49
CA ARG A 146 28.81 -5.63 9.11
C ARG A 146 27.71 -6.68 8.98
N MET A 147 26.46 -6.27 9.20
CA MET A 147 25.29 -7.13 9.02
C MET A 147 25.14 -7.59 7.56
N CYS A 148 25.41 -6.73 6.57
CA CYS A 148 25.34 -7.10 5.15
C CYS A 148 26.37 -8.14 4.69
N ASN A 149 27.42 -8.41 5.48
CA ASN A 149 28.34 -9.53 5.22
C ASN A 149 27.80 -10.87 5.77
N ARG A 150 26.69 -10.85 6.49
CA ARG A 150 26.01 -12.05 6.98
C ARG A 150 24.90 -12.45 6.03
N SER A 151 24.76 -13.75 5.85
CA SER A 151 23.69 -14.35 5.03
C SER A 151 22.33 -14.40 5.73
N ASP A 152 22.24 -13.87 6.96
CA ASP A 152 21.05 -13.80 7.82
C ASP A 152 20.78 -12.35 8.23
N CYS A 153 19.57 -12.05 8.69
CA CYS A 153 19.20 -10.73 9.22
C CYS A 153 19.58 -10.53 10.71
N GLY A 154 20.45 -11.39 11.25
CA GLY A 154 20.72 -11.54 12.68
C GLY A 154 19.76 -12.53 13.35
N ASN A 155 20.29 -13.65 13.86
CA ASN A 155 19.49 -14.65 14.59
C ASN A 155 18.82 -14.11 15.87
N SER A 156 17.85 -14.87 16.37
CA SER A 156 16.99 -14.65 17.55
C SER A 156 17.61 -13.90 18.73
N ILE A 157 16.76 -13.08 19.39
CA ILE A 157 16.93 -12.36 20.67
C ILE A 157 18.20 -12.75 21.45
N GLY A 158 19.13 -11.80 21.60
CA GLY A 158 20.30 -11.92 22.47
C GLY A 158 21.67 -11.86 21.78
N VAL A 159 21.73 -11.80 20.44
CA VAL A 159 22.96 -11.51 19.70
C VAL A 159 22.94 -10.05 19.26
N GLU A 160 24.02 -9.30 19.53
CA GLU A 160 24.20 -7.93 19.05
C GLU A 160 24.14 -7.90 17.49
N GLU A 161 23.58 -6.83 16.92
CA GLU A 161 23.56 -6.52 15.47
C GLU A 161 22.56 -7.30 14.59
N SER A 162 21.28 -7.36 14.98
CA SER A 162 20.19 -7.77 14.07
C SER A 162 19.56 -6.58 13.34
N LEU A 163 19.00 -6.82 12.15
CA LEU A 163 18.30 -5.78 11.38
C LEU A 163 17.16 -5.15 12.20
N SER A 164 16.40 -5.97 12.93
CA SER A 164 15.31 -5.47 13.78
C SER A 164 15.81 -4.55 14.89
N SER A 165 16.90 -4.91 15.58
CA SER A 165 17.50 -4.05 16.62
C SER A 165 17.96 -2.72 16.04
N LEU A 166 18.64 -2.76 14.89
CA LEU A 166 19.13 -1.56 14.20
C LEU A 166 17.97 -0.65 13.74
N LEU A 167 16.88 -1.22 13.24
CA LEU A 167 15.72 -0.44 12.80
C LEU A 167 14.94 0.17 13.98
N LEU A 168 14.90 -0.50 15.14
CA LEU A 168 14.28 0.03 16.35
C LEU A 168 15.00 1.30 16.85
N ASP A 169 16.32 1.38 16.67
CA ASP A 169 17.13 2.54 17.03
C ASP A 169 17.06 3.69 16.01
N LEU A 170 16.36 3.50 14.89
CA LEU A 170 16.29 4.44 13.76
C LEU A 170 14.87 4.97 13.49
N PRO A 171 14.25 5.74 14.41
CA PRO A 171 12.92 6.32 14.20
C PRO A 171 12.86 7.30 13.00
N CYS A 172 14.00 7.77 12.51
CA CYS A 172 14.11 8.57 11.30
C CYS A 172 13.64 7.83 10.04
N ILE A 173 13.64 6.49 10.04
CA ILE A 173 13.17 5.66 8.93
C ILE A 173 11.66 5.82 8.76
N THR A 174 10.90 5.72 9.86
CA THR A 174 9.44 5.96 9.86
C THR A 174 9.12 7.36 9.34
N GLY A 175 9.83 8.38 9.83
CA GLY A 175 9.66 9.74 9.33
C GLY A 175 9.99 9.88 7.83
N SER A 176 10.99 9.15 7.34
CA SER A 176 11.35 9.13 5.92
C SER A 176 10.28 8.48 5.04
N PHE A 177 9.63 7.41 5.51
CA PHE A 177 8.45 6.85 4.84
C PHE A 177 7.32 7.87 4.73
N MET A 178 7.01 8.58 5.81
CA MET A 178 5.98 9.62 5.80
C MET A 178 6.29 10.73 4.78
N VAL A 179 7.55 11.17 4.72
CA VAL A 179 8.01 12.15 3.72
C VAL A 179 7.87 11.61 2.31
N ALA A 180 8.28 10.36 2.07
CA ALA A 180 8.22 9.73 0.76
C ALA A 180 6.76 9.61 0.25
N HIS A 181 5.85 9.17 1.13
CA HIS A 181 4.42 9.10 0.84
C HIS A 181 3.82 10.47 0.52
N ALA A 182 4.08 11.48 1.36
CA ALA A 182 3.55 12.83 1.14
C ALA A 182 4.06 13.44 -0.16
N ILE A 183 5.34 13.24 -0.51
CA ILE A 183 5.88 13.65 -1.81
C ILE A 183 5.18 12.89 -2.95
N GLY A 184 4.96 11.59 -2.79
CA GLY A 184 4.23 10.76 -3.75
C GLY A 184 2.84 11.29 -4.07
N ASP A 185 2.07 11.65 -3.04
CA ASP A 185 0.73 12.19 -3.21
C ASP A 185 0.74 13.57 -3.89
N VAL A 186 1.74 14.40 -3.59
CA VAL A 186 1.91 15.73 -4.23
C VAL A 186 2.25 15.59 -5.71
N ILE A 187 3.14 14.67 -6.09
CA ILE A 187 3.58 14.55 -7.50
C ILE A 187 2.53 13.88 -8.39
N THR A 188 1.74 12.94 -7.86
CA THR A 188 0.67 12.31 -8.65
C THR A 188 -0.62 13.10 -8.62
N GLY A 189 -0.78 14.00 -7.65
CA GLY A 189 -2.04 14.71 -7.40
C GLY A 189 -3.12 13.80 -6.81
N ASP A 190 -2.76 12.56 -6.41
CA ASP A 190 -3.65 11.59 -5.78
C ASP A 190 -3.79 11.89 -4.28
N LEU A 191 -4.25 13.09 -3.93
CA LEU A 191 -4.58 13.38 -2.56
C LEU A 191 -5.91 12.70 -2.21
N VAL A 192 -5.85 11.45 -1.77
CA VAL A 192 -7.03 10.69 -1.37
C VAL A 192 -7.49 11.23 -0.01
N GLU A 193 -8.47 12.13 -0.02
CA GLU A 193 -9.15 12.51 1.22
C GLU A 193 -9.87 11.30 1.82
N PRO A 194 -9.82 11.10 3.15
CA PRO A 194 -10.59 10.06 3.80
C PRO A 194 -12.08 10.18 3.47
N GLU A 195 -12.69 9.09 3.04
CA GLU A 195 -14.12 9.07 2.71
C GLU A 195 -14.94 9.20 3.99
N VAL A 196 -15.77 10.23 4.06
CA VAL A 196 -16.74 10.43 5.13
C VAL A 196 -18.12 10.49 4.50
N ILE A 197 -18.95 9.49 4.79
CA ILE A 197 -20.27 9.32 4.18
C ILE A 197 -21.27 10.16 4.98
N ALA A 198 -21.85 11.16 4.34
CA ALA A 198 -22.98 11.90 4.88
C ALA A 198 -24.28 11.18 4.51
N SER A 199 -25.19 11.02 5.47
CA SER A 199 -26.52 10.51 5.16
C SER A 199 -27.25 11.57 4.32
N ALA A 200 -27.70 11.21 3.13
CA ALA A 200 -28.61 12.07 2.38
C ALA A 200 -29.93 12.11 3.17
N SER A 201 -30.17 13.20 3.91
CA SER A 201 -31.49 13.45 4.46
C SER A 201 -32.50 13.43 3.31
N PRO A 202 -33.58 12.63 3.37
CA PRO A 202 -34.60 12.68 2.33
C PRO A 202 -35.19 14.08 2.37
N SER A 203 -34.88 14.91 1.37
CA SER A 203 -35.52 16.21 1.25
C SER A 203 -36.98 15.97 0.89
N VAL A 204 -37.84 16.02 1.90
CA VAL A 204 -39.29 16.12 1.69
C VAL A 204 -39.54 17.53 1.14
N GLY A 205 -39.50 17.70 -0.18
CA GLY A 205 -39.68 19.02 -0.78
C GLY A 205 -39.26 19.08 -2.24
N GLY A 206 -39.99 18.41 -3.12
CA GLY A 206 -39.75 18.50 -4.56
C GLY A 206 -40.88 17.99 -5.44
N LEU A 207 -42.12 17.95 -4.92
CA LEU A 207 -43.28 17.40 -5.65
C LEU A 207 -44.49 18.34 -5.71
N LEU A 208 -44.42 19.54 -5.11
CA LEU A 208 -45.51 20.53 -5.14
C LEU A 208 -45.21 21.78 -6.00
N ASP A 209 -43.96 21.99 -6.43
CA ASP A 209 -43.60 23.14 -7.29
C ASP A 209 -43.98 22.96 -8.77
N SER A 210 -44.63 21.85 -9.16
CA SER A 210 -45.06 21.60 -10.55
C SER A 210 -46.56 21.77 -10.81
N LEU A 211 -47.36 22.31 -9.87
CA LEU A 211 -48.82 22.43 -10.08
C LEU A 211 -49.44 23.82 -9.81
N THR A 212 -48.67 24.90 -9.76
CA THR A 212 -49.24 26.25 -9.84
C THR A 212 -48.61 27.05 -10.98
N GLY A 213 -48.86 26.58 -12.20
CA GLY A 213 -48.86 27.45 -13.37
C GLY A 213 -50.11 28.33 -13.36
N SER A 214 -49.94 29.61 -13.65
CA SER A 214 -50.97 30.63 -13.95
C SER A 214 -51.72 31.26 -12.77
N ILE A 215 -51.35 32.50 -12.41
CA ILE A 215 -52.03 33.76 -12.79
C ILE A 215 -51.36 34.88 -11.97
N GLY A 216 -50.97 35.97 -12.64
CA GLY A 216 -50.11 37.00 -12.08
C GLY A 216 -50.79 37.97 -11.11
N ILE A 217 -50.00 38.49 -10.16
CA ILE A 217 -50.12 39.85 -9.63
C ILE A 217 -48.79 40.26 -8.97
N SER A 218 -48.28 41.41 -9.39
CA SER A 218 -47.09 42.07 -8.84
C SER A 218 -47.42 42.77 -7.51
N SER A 219 -46.68 42.53 -6.43
CA SER A 219 -46.43 43.55 -5.39
C SER A 219 -45.31 43.16 -4.38
N ILE A 220 -44.25 43.96 -4.41
CA ILE A 220 -43.46 44.52 -3.30
C ILE A 220 -43.32 43.67 -2.02
N SER A 221 -42.11 43.13 -1.81
CA SER A 221 -41.48 43.08 -0.49
C SER A 221 -39.96 43.13 -0.63
N THR A 222 -39.42 44.28 -0.25
CA THR A 222 -38.00 44.59 -0.14
C THR A 222 -37.39 43.91 1.08
N ARG A 223 -36.46 42.96 0.87
CA ARG A 223 -35.43 42.67 1.87
C ARG A 223 -34.11 42.32 1.20
N ALA A 224 -33.08 43.03 1.63
CA ALA A 224 -31.74 43.04 1.06
C ALA A 224 -31.07 41.65 1.09
N LYS A 225 -30.44 41.33 -0.03
CA LYS A 225 -29.56 40.19 -0.29
C LYS A 225 -28.24 40.40 0.48
N PRO A 226 -27.78 39.51 1.36
CA PRO A 226 -26.38 39.50 1.74
C PRO A 226 -25.56 38.93 0.57
N VAL A 227 -24.53 39.67 0.18
CA VAL A 227 -23.52 39.24 -0.80
C VAL A 227 -22.78 38.04 -0.20
N ALA A 228 -22.99 36.86 -0.76
CA ALA A 228 -22.17 35.69 -0.50
C ALA A 228 -20.79 35.91 -1.14
N ALA A 229 -19.74 35.83 -0.32
CA ALA A 229 -18.37 35.69 -0.81
C ALA A 229 -18.24 34.32 -1.52
N PRO A 230 -17.50 34.23 -2.64
CA PRO A 230 -17.37 32.98 -3.37
C PRO A 230 -16.40 32.06 -2.60
N VAL A 231 -16.94 31.05 -1.92
CA VAL A 231 -16.14 29.89 -1.50
C VAL A 231 -15.98 29.02 -2.74
N ALA A 232 -14.90 29.24 -3.49
CA ALA A 232 -14.48 28.36 -4.55
C ALA A 232 -13.93 27.07 -3.93
N VAL A 233 -14.77 26.05 -3.86
CA VAL A 233 -14.32 24.66 -3.72
C VAL A 233 -13.75 24.25 -5.08
N PRO A 234 -12.50 23.78 -5.20
CA PRO A 234 -12.08 23.12 -6.42
C PRO A 234 -12.74 21.74 -6.46
N THR A 235 -13.95 21.66 -7.01
CA THR A 235 -14.56 20.39 -7.41
C THR A 235 -13.86 19.88 -8.67
N SER A 236 -12.83 19.06 -8.50
CA SER A 236 -12.39 18.13 -9.55
C SER A 236 -12.78 16.70 -9.14
N SER A 237 -14.08 16.44 -9.12
CA SER A 237 -14.63 15.09 -9.03
C SER A 237 -15.69 14.94 -10.12
N GLY A 238 -15.22 14.68 -11.34
CA GLY A 238 -16.09 14.29 -12.44
C GLY A 238 -16.60 12.88 -12.20
N THR A 239 -17.83 12.76 -11.70
CA THR A 239 -18.62 11.53 -11.81
C THR A 239 -19.44 11.68 -13.10
N ALA A 240 -19.08 10.98 -14.16
CA ALA A 240 -19.88 10.90 -15.37
C ALA A 240 -20.44 9.47 -15.54
N VAL A 241 -21.75 9.42 -15.67
CA VAL A 241 -22.58 8.24 -15.91
C VAL A 241 -22.31 7.67 -17.30
N ILE A 242 -22.45 6.35 -17.40
CA ILE A 242 -22.29 5.45 -18.55
C ILE A 242 -23.03 5.93 -19.81
N GLY A 243 -22.37 5.85 -20.97
CA GLY A 243 -23.01 5.92 -22.29
C GLY A 243 -22.06 5.85 -23.50
N LEU A 244 -21.99 4.65 -24.11
CA LEU A 244 -21.51 4.29 -25.45
C LEU A 244 -20.00 4.26 -25.78
N ALA A 245 -19.57 3.07 -26.22
CA ALA A 245 -18.25 2.69 -26.67
C ALA A 245 -17.84 3.34 -28.00
N THR A 246 -16.59 3.81 -28.08
CA THR A 246 -15.69 3.64 -29.24
C THR A 246 -14.21 3.73 -28.83
N SER A 247 -13.47 2.67 -29.17
CA SER A 247 -12.04 2.63 -29.55
C SER A 247 -10.97 3.28 -28.65
N ASP A 248 -10.28 2.43 -27.88
CA ASP A 248 -9.03 2.69 -27.17
C ASP A 248 -7.87 3.12 -28.09
N ALA A 249 -7.23 4.23 -27.75
CA ALA A 249 -5.83 4.51 -28.05
C ALA A 249 -5.20 5.27 -26.86
N PRO A 250 -4.12 4.77 -26.23
CA PRO A 250 -3.57 5.38 -25.02
C PRO A 250 -2.78 6.65 -25.36
N LYS A 251 -3.36 7.82 -25.07
CA LYS A 251 -2.61 9.08 -25.04
C LYS A 251 -1.82 9.16 -23.73
N ILE A 252 -0.57 8.71 -23.80
CA ILE A 252 0.49 9.06 -22.84
C ILE A 252 0.74 10.56 -22.98
N SER A 253 0.07 11.35 -22.14
CA SER A 253 0.47 12.73 -21.84
C SER A 253 0.73 12.79 -20.34
N SER A 254 2.00 12.61 -19.99
CA SER A 254 2.50 12.88 -18.64
C SER A 254 2.25 14.36 -18.34
N ARG A 255 1.24 14.69 -17.52
CA ARG A 255 1.26 15.97 -16.83
C ARG A 255 2.55 15.98 -16.03
N LEU A 256 3.52 16.79 -16.46
CA LEU A 256 4.75 17.03 -15.72
C LEU A 256 4.31 17.42 -14.31
N ALA A 257 4.60 16.59 -13.30
CA ALA A 257 4.32 16.91 -11.91
C ALA A 257 4.70 18.38 -11.67
N ASP A 258 3.78 19.19 -11.14
CA ASP A 258 3.99 20.63 -10.99
C ASP A 258 5.23 20.85 -10.11
N LYS A 259 6.38 21.07 -10.78
CA LYS A 259 7.68 21.15 -10.12
C LYS A 259 7.71 22.30 -9.12
N ASP A 260 6.93 23.34 -9.36
CA ASP A 260 6.85 24.50 -8.48
C ASP A 260 5.95 24.23 -7.28
N ALA A 261 4.85 23.48 -7.45
CA ALA A 261 4.07 22.97 -6.32
C ALA A 261 4.92 22.05 -5.43
N LEU A 262 5.68 21.12 -6.02
CA LEU A 262 6.57 20.23 -5.27
C LEU A 262 7.68 20.99 -4.53
N ARG A 263 8.34 21.95 -5.19
CA ARG A 263 9.37 22.80 -4.57
C ARG A 263 8.81 23.64 -3.43
N THR A 264 7.62 24.21 -3.63
CA THR A 264 6.91 24.97 -2.60
C THR A 264 6.62 24.05 -1.41
N PHE A 265 6.01 22.89 -1.67
CA PHE A 265 5.65 21.93 -0.63
C PHE A 265 6.87 21.54 0.20
N ILE A 266 7.96 21.08 -0.43
CA ILE A 266 9.19 20.69 0.26
C ILE A 266 9.79 21.83 1.09
N SER A 267 9.72 23.07 0.60
CA SER A 267 10.27 24.23 1.31
C SER A 267 9.49 24.57 2.58
N SER A 268 8.18 24.40 2.55
CA SER A 268 7.31 24.61 3.72
C SER A 268 7.30 23.40 4.66
N ALA A 269 7.30 22.20 4.10
CA ALA A 269 7.17 20.94 4.83
C ALA A 269 8.46 20.52 5.53
N LEU A 270 9.61 20.75 4.88
CA LEU A 270 10.93 20.27 5.30
C LEU A 270 11.96 21.41 5.48
N PRO A 271 11.67 22.49 6.25
CA PRO A 271 12.61 23.58 6.41
C PRO A 271 13.93 23.06 7.00
N PHE A 272 15.03 23.43 6.35
CA PHE A 272 16.39 22.96 6.67
C PHE A 272 16.54 21.42 6.75
N GLY A 273 15.63 20.66 6.13
CA GLY A 273 15.64 19.20 6.10
C GLY A 273 14.90 18.56 7.28
N THR A 274 14.23 19.32 8.15
CA THR A 274 13.44 18.76 9.26
C THR A 274 11.96 18.72 8.86
N PRO A 275 11.30 17.56 8.82
CA PRO A 275 9.87 17.48 8.60
C PRO A 275 9.09 18.18 9.72
N LEU A 276 8.24 19.15 9.37
CA LEU A 276 7.39 19.88 10.31
C LEU A 276 5.90 19.60 10.08
N ASP A 277 5.43 19.81 8.85
CA ASP A 277 4.06 19.50 8.43
C ASP A 277 4.12 18.81 7.07
N LEU A 278 3.49 17.65 6.96
CA LEU A 278 3.41 16.88 5.70
C LEU A 278 2.01 16.93 5.09
N ASN A 279 1.07 17.65 5.71
CA ASN A 279 -0.28 17.80 5.21
C ASN A 279 -0.30 18.87 4.10
N TYR A 280 -0.33 18.40 2.84
CA TYR A 280 -0.36 19.28 1.67
C TYR A 280 -1.56 20.23 1.68
N SER A 281 -2.75 19.77 2.08
CA SER A 281 -3.95 20.61 2.14
C SER A 281 -3.80 21.76 3.13
N ASN A 282 -3.21 21.52 4.30
CA ASN A 282 -2.93 22.56 5.28
C ASN A 282 -1.93 23.58 4.74
N ILE A 283 -0.80 23.12 4.18
CA ILE A 283 0.23 24.00 3.62
C ILE A 283 -0.33 24.84 2.47
N SER A 284 -1.11 24.21 1.57
CA SER A 284 -1.76 24.89 0.46
C SER A 284 -2.74 25.96 0.95
N ALA A 285 -3.59 25.63 1.93
CA ALA A 285 -4.56 26.56 2.48
C ALA A 285 -3.89 27.76 3.18
N VAL A 286 -2.83 27.53 3.96
CA VAL A 286 -2.04 28.62 4.60
C VAL A 286 -1.41 29.50 3.53
N LYS A 287 -0.89 28.93 2.45
CA LYS A 287 -0.26 29.69 1.36
C LYS A 287 -1.28 30.56 0.62
N VAL A 288 -2.49 30.04 0.37
CA VAL A 288 -3.54 30.76 -0.38
C VAL A 288 -4.20 31.83 0.48
N ASN A 289 -4.54 31.52 1.73
CA ASN A 289 -5.35 32.39 2.57
C ASN A 289 -4.52 33.26 3.53
N GLY A 290 -3.24 32.91 3.75
CA GLY A 290 -2.44 33.49 4.82
C GLY A 290 -3.03 33.21 6.21
N PHE A 291 -2.51 33.92 7.22
CA PHE A 291 -3.16 34.00 8.53
C PHE A 291 -4.06 35.23 8.55
N SER A 292 -5.38 35.01 8.54
CA SER A 292 -6.40 36.07 8.57
C SER A 292 -6.41 36.78 9.93
N SER A 293 -6.34 38.12 9.93
CA SER A 293 -6.51 38.93 11.15
C SER A 293 -7.93 38.90 11.72
N SER A 294 -8.90 38.42 10.92
CA SER A 294 -10.31 38.28 11.33
C SER A 294 -10.64 36.93 11.98
N ASP A 295 -9.69 35.98 11.97
CA ASP A 295 -9.80 34.64 12.54
C ASP A 295 -8.76 34.43 13.64
N LEU A 296 -8.57 35.43 14.49
CA LEU A 296 -7.67 35.29 15.63
C LEU A 296 -8.22 34.22 16.59
N PRO A 297 -7.39 33.26 17.01
CA PRO A 297 -7.79 32.33 18.06
C PRO A 297 -8.12 33.13 19.32
N PRO A 298 -9.03 32.65 20.17
CA PRO A 298 -9.27 33.26 21.48
C PRO A 298 -7.93 33.46 22.22
N ALA A 299 -7.71 34.62 22.83
CA ALA A 299 -6.41 35.01 23.39
C ALA A 299 -5.83 33.99 24.39
N ASP A 300 -6.70 33.23 25.05
CA ASP A 300 -6.35 32.24 26.06
C ASP A 300 -6.10 30.83 25.47
N LEU A 301 -6.34 30.61 24.17
CA LEU A 301 -6.23 29.32 23.51
C LEU A 301 -5.18 29.32 22.40
N LYS A 302 -4.21 28.42 22.52
CA LYS A 302 -3.22 28.19 21.46
C LYS A 302 -3.85 27.43 20.31
N GLN A 303 -3.81 28.00 19.12
CA GLN A 303 -4.27 27.34 17.90
C GLN A 303 -3.37 26.14 17.56
N PRO A 304 -3.92 24.93 17.37
CA PRO A 304 -3.13 23.77 17.02
C PRO A 304 -2.65 23.81 15.57
N ALA A 305 -1.49 23.20 15.28
CA ALA A 305 -0.84 23.24 13.97
C ALA A 305 -1.71 22.68 12.84
N TRP A 306 -2.54 21.69 13.13
CA TRP A 306 -3.46 21.05 12.17
C TRP A 306 -4.75 21.83 11.91
N LYS A 307 -4.92 23.00 12.52
CA LYS A 307 -6.07 23.89 12.31
C LYS A 307 -5.58 25.28 11.92
N PRO A 308 -5.07 25.49 10.70
CA PRO A 308 -4.48 26.76 10.28
C PRO A 308 -5.46 27.93 10.20
N TYR A 309 -6.76 27.65 10.05
CA TYR A 309 -7.85 28.63 10.05
C TYR A 309 -9.04 28.12 10.87
N LEU A 310 -9.97 29.00 11.20
CA LEU A 310 -11.19 28.64 11.92
C LEU A 310 -12.31 28.31 10.92
N TYR A 311 -13.02 27.22 11.15
CA TYR A 311 -14.21 26.89 10.36
C TYR A 311 -15.31 27.91 10.64
N ARG A 312 -16.07 28.27 9.60
CA ARG A 312 -17.27 29.11 9.67
C ARG A 312 -18.38 28.45 8.86
N GLY A 313 -19.58 28.32 9.43
CA GLY A 313 -20.70 27.73 8.72
C GLY A 313 -21.58 26.80 9.57
N LYS A 314 -22.33 25.93 8.89
CA LYS A 314 -23.25 25.01 9.54
C LYS A 314 -22.46 23.97 10.34
N GLN A 315 -22.72 23.91 11.63
CA GLN A 315 -21.98 23.01 12.51
C GLN A 315 -22.53 21.58 12.46
N ARG A 316 -21.65 20.57 12.35
CA ARG A 316 -21.96 19.12 12.43
C ARG A 316 -20.69 18.28 12.55
N ILE A 317 -20.82 17.03 12.98
CA ILE A 317 -19.74 16.04 12.96
C ILE A 317 -20.22 14.79 12.21
N LEU A 318 -19.35 14.26 11.35
CA LEU A 318 -19.60 13.03 10.61
C LEU A 318 -18.50 12.03 10.94
N PHE A 319 -18.90 10.82 11.31
CA PHE A 319 -18.01 9.68 11.49
C PHE A 319 -18.32 8.59 10.47
N THR A 320 -17.27 7.99 9.92
CA THR A 320 -17.37 6.77 9.12
C THR A 320 -16.35 5.76 9.58
N ILE A 321 -16.79 4.58 9.98
CA ILE A 321 -15.89 3.44 10.16
C ILE A 321 -15.72 2.74 8.82
N HIS A 322 -14.47 2.62 8.38
CA HIS A 322 -14.09 1.80 7.25
C HIS A 322 -13.30 0.60 7.74
N GLU A 323 -13.72 -0.60 7.37
CA GLU A 323 -12.98 -1.82 7.65
C GLU A 323 -12.62 -2.56 6.38
N THR A 324 -11.44 -3.16 6.41
CA THR A 324 -10.93 -4.07 5.40
C THR A 324 -10.75 -5.44 6.04
N VAL A 325 -11.46 -6.43 5.51
CA VAL A 325 -11.41 -7.82 5.99
C VAL A 325 -10.41 -8.61 5.15
N TYR A 326 -9.41 -9.19 5.82
CA TYR A 326 -8.45 -10.11 5.23
C TYR A 326 -8.80 -11.51 5.68
N ALA A 327 -8.80 -12.46 4.75
CA ALA A 327 -9.11 -13.85 5.08
C ALA A 327 -8.31 -14.82 4.23
N SER A 328 -7.89 -15.92 4.85
CA SER A 328 -7.41 -17.12 4.17
C SER A 328 -8.31 -18.28 4.58
N MET A 329 -9.18 -18.68 3.65
CA MET A 329 -10.12 -19.77 3.84
C MET A 329 -9.52 -21.03 3.21
N TYR A 330 -9.25 -22.03 4.04
CA TYR A 330 -8.69 -23.30 3.61
C TYR A 330 -9.76 -24.39 3.52
N ASP A 331 -10.79 -24.32 4.37
CA ASP A 331 -11.84 -25.36 4.49
C ASP A 331 -11.25 -26.78 4.59
N ARG A 332 -10.25 -26.92 5.47
CA ARG A 332 -9.52 -28.17 5.75
C ARG A 332 -9.49 -28.43 7.26
N ASP A 333 -9.52 -29.69 7.64
CA ASP A 333 -9.47 -30.09 9.05
C ASP A 333 -8.09 -29.85 9.69
N ASP A 334 -7.02 -29.89 8.88
CA ASP A 334 -5.63 -29.76 9.33
C ASP A 334 -5.12 -28.31 9.38
N ILE A 335 -5.81 -27.37 8.72
CA ILE A 335 -5.41 -25.96 8.65
C ILE A 335 -6.62 -25.07 8.94
N PRO A 336 -6.64 -24.32 10.04
CA PRO A 336 -7.75 -23.45 10.37
C PRO A 336 -7.84 -22.26 9.41
N ASP A 337 -9.07 -21.83 9.13
CA ASP A 337 -9.32 -20.56 8.44
C ASP A 337 -8.79 -19.39 9.29
N ALA A 338 -8.17 -18.41 8.64
CA ALA A 338 -7.66 -17.21 9.30
C ALA A 338 -8.44 -15.98 8.82
N ILE A 339 -8.84 -15.12 9.75
CA ILE A 339 -9.51 -13.85 9.47
C ILE A 339 -8.94 -12.74 10.34
N SER A 340 -8.69 -11.58 9.74
CA SER A 340 -8.28 -10.37 10.45
C SER A 340 -8.97 -9.15 9.86
N VAL A 341 -9.09 -8.12 10.67
CA VAL A 341 -9.75 -6.86 10.30
C VAL A 341 -8.77 -5.72 10.53
N SER A 342 -8.58 -4.90 9.50
CA SER A 342 -7.97 -3.58 9.64
C SER A 342 -9.06 -2.53 9.51
N GLY A 343 -9.26 -1.73 10.54
CA GLY A 343 -10.25 -0.67 10.56
C GLY A 343 -9.65 0.72 10.71
N GLN A 344 -10.39 1.71 10.26
CA GLN A 344 -10.10 3.12 10.48
C GLN A 344 -11.39 3.89 10.76
N VAL A 345 -11.28 4.91 11.60
CA VAL A 345 -12.37 5.84 11.87
C VAL A 345 -12.05 7.17 11.21
N ASN A 346 -12.83 7.51 10.20
CA ASN A 346 -12.74 8.78 9.49
C ASN A 346 -13.68 9.78 10.16
N CYS A 347 -13.21 11.01 10.29
CA CYS A 347 -13.95 12.10 10.91
C CYS A 347 -13.94 13.33 10.00
N ARG A 348 -15.09 13.99 9.90
CA ARG A 348 -15.20 15.38 9.45
C ARG A 348 -15.92 16.18 10.52
N ALA A 349 -15.22 17.13 11.13
CA ALA A 349 -15.80 18.01 12.14
C ALA A 349 -15.91 19.42 11.56
N GLU A 350 -17.11 19.79 11.17
CA GLU A 350 -17.48 21.14 10.73
C GLU A 350 -17.89 21.91 12.00
N LEU A 351 -16.93 22.42 12.77
CA LEU A 351 -17.19 23.08 14.07
C LEU A 351 -16.49 24.44 14.16
N GLU A 352 -17.25 25.47 14.55
CA GLU A 352 -16.73 26.83 14.69
C GLU A 352 -15.83 26.97 15.93
N GLY A 353 -14.85 27.88 15.87
CA GLY A 353 -13.89 28.09 16.96
C GLY A 353 -12.89 26.96 17.11
N LEU A 354 -12.46 26.68 18.35
CA LEU A 354 -11.49 25.64 18.71
C LEU A 354 -12.08 24.66 19.74
N PRO A 355 -13.11 23.87 19.37
CA PRO A 355 -13.70 22.93 20.32
C PRO A 355 -12.89 21.64 20.42
N ASP A 356 -12.97 21.02 21.59
CA ASP A 356 -12.54 19.64 21.83
C ASP A 356 -13.74 18.71 21.78
N VAL A 357 -13.53 17.52 21.21
CA VAL A 357 -14.55 16.48 21.06
C VAL A 357 -14.14 15.29 21.93
N SER A 358 -15.06 14.86 22.81
CA SER A 358 -14.93 13.61 23.55
C SER A 358 -15.55 12.47 22.74
N PHE A 359 -14.76 11.44 22.50
CA PHE A 359 -15.11 10.27 21.73
C PHE A 359 -14.94 9.01 22.57
N PRO A 360 -16.06 8.39 23.00
CA PRO A 360 -16.02 7.12 23.71
C PRO A 360 -15.52 5.99 22.82
N LEU A 361 -14.52 5.26 23.30
CA LEU A 361 -13.92 4.11 22.63
C LEU A 361 -14.77 2.82 22.83
N THR A 362 -16.04 2.87 22.43
CA THR A 362 -17.00 1.77 22.63
C THR A 362 -16.77 0.64 21.63
N GLY A 363 -16.72 -0.62 22.10
CA GLY A 363 -16.57 -1.81 21.24
C GLY A 363 -15.12 -2.21 20.92
N LEU A 364 -14.12 -1.48 21.41
CA LEU A 364 -12.71 -1.84 21.27
C LEU A 364 -12.32 -3.08 22.11
N ASN A 365 -12.92 -3.27 23.30
CA ASN A 365 -12.65 -4.43 24.16
C ASN A 365 -13.14 -5.77 23.59
N THR A 366 -14.12 -5.76 22.67
CA THR A 366 -14.67 -6.98 22.06
C THR A 366 -13.87 -7.48 20.86
N ALA A 367 -12.98 -6.66 20.29
CA ALA A 367 -12.34 -6.89 19.01
C ALA A 367 -10.96 -7.57 19.09
N HIS A 368 -10.48 -7.97 20.28
CA HIS A 368 -9.13 -8.52 20.51
C HIS A 368 -8.06 -7.77 19.69
N LEU A 369 -7.91 -6.49 19.96
CA LEU A 369 -7.08 -5.61 19.14
C LEU A 369 -5.61 -5.89 19.35
N GLU A 370 -4.89 -6.01 18.26
CA GLU A 370 -3.45 -6.19 18.23
C GLU A 370 -2.74 -4.84 18.09
N VAL A 371 -3.31 -3.93 17.29
CA VAL A 371 -2.72 -2.63 16.96
C VAL A 371 -3.77 -1.54 17.06
N LEU A 372 -3.39 -0.42 17.67
CA LEU A 372 -4.23 0.78 17.76
C LEU A 372 -3.33 2.01 17.60
N SER A 373 -3.74 2.94 16.73
CA SER A 373 -3.03 4.20 16.51
C SER A 373 -4.01 5.34 16.32
N PHE A 374 -3.60 6.54 16.71
CA PHE A 374 -4.44 7.72 16.74
C PHE A 374 -3.82 8.86 15.96
N HIS A 375 -4.67 9.74 15.44
CA HIS A 375 -4.23 11.00 14.88
C HIS A 375 -3.55 11.86 15.95
N PRO A 376 -2.50 12.65 15.64
CA PRO A 376 -1.84 13.53 16.60
C PRO A 376 -2.74 14.58 17.29
N CYS A 377 -3.96 14.77 16.80
CA CYS A 377 -4.94 15.65 17.44
C CYS A 377 -5.61 15.04 18.67
N ALA A 378 -5.42 13.73 18.88
CA ALA A 378 -5.98 12.97 19.98
C ALA A 378 -5.16 13.12 21.27
N GLN A 379 -5.87 13.19 22.38
CA GLN A 379 -5.36 13.11 23.75
C GLN A 379 -6.02 11.90 24.41
N ILE A 380 -5.19 10.92 24.77
CA ILE A 380 -5.64 9.66 25.37
C ILE A 380 -5.33 9.74 26.86
N SER A 381 -6.33 9.49 27.70
CA SER A 381 -6.11 9.38 29.15
C SER A 381 -5.30 8.12 29.47
N GLU A 382 -4.21 8.26 30.23
CA GLU A 382 -3.37 7.15 30.70
C GLU A 382 -4.05 6.27 31.78
N HIS A 383 -5.20 6.70 32.32
CA HIS A 383 -5.83 6.06 33.48
C HIS A 383 -6.98 5.11 33.11
N GLY A 384 -6.69 3.81 33.08
CA GLY A 384 -7.66 2.72 33.36
C GLY A 384 -8.63 2.29 32.24
N VAL A 385 -8.81 0.98 32.11
CA VAL A 385 -9.54 0.26 31.04
C VAL A 385 -11.06 0.54 31.00
N ASP A 386 -11.66 1.03 32.08
CA ASP A 386 -13.13 1.01 32.22
C ASP A 386 -13.88 2.23 31.67
N LYS A 387 -13.21 3.34 31.32
CA LYS A 387 -13.87 4.54 30.73
C LYS A 387 -12.94 5.33 29.80
N GLN A 388 -12.35 4.68 28.80
CA GLN A 388 -11.41 5.34 27.90
C GLN A 388 -12.16 6.19 26.85
N ALA A 389 -12.63 7.38 27.23
CA ALA A 389 -13.00 8.39 26.25
C ALA A 389 -11.73 9.11 25.78
N MET A 390 -11.58 9.27 24.47
CA MET A 390 -10.51 10.04 23.86
C MET A 390 -10.98 11.46 23.60
N MET A 391 -10.17 12.45 24.00
CA MET A 391 -10.43 13.85 23.65
C MET A 391 -9.65 14.19 22.39
N PHE A 392 -10.17 15.04 21.50
CA PHE A 392 -9.39 15.57 20.39
C PHE A 392 -9.86 16.93 19.91
N SER A 393 -8.92 17.76 19.45
CA SER A 393 -9.23 19.01 18.77
C SER A 393 -9.21 18.77 17.25
N PRO A 394 -10.35 18.65 16.55
CA PRO A 394 -10.38 18.16 15.18
C PRO A 394 -9.61 19.06 14.18
N PRO A 395 -8.84 18.46 13.26
CA PRO A 395 -8.42 19.09 12.02
C PRO A 395 -9.60 19.53 11.14
N LEU A 396 -9.30 20.33 10.13
CA LEU A 396 -10.25 20.75 9.12
C LEU A 396 -10.37 19.68 8.03
N GLY A 397 -11.55 19.58 7.42
CA GLY A 397 -11.81 18.63 6.34
C GLY A 397 -11.92 17.19 6.84
N ASN A 398 -11.65 16.25 5.93
CA ASN A 398 -11.66 14.82 6.23
C ASN A 398 -10.31 14.39 6.79
N PHE A 399 -10.32 13.66 7.90
CA PHE A 399 -9.11 13.06 8.45
C PHE A 399 -9.39 11.70 9.06
N VAL A 400 -8.36 10.87 9.17
CA VAL A 400 -8.44 9.59 9.88
C VAL A 400 -8.14 9.87 11.35
N LEU A 401 -9.14 9.68 12.22
CA LEU A 401 -9.03 9.91 13.66
C LEU A 401 -8.24 8.80 14.35
N MET A 402 -8.52 7.54 13.98
CA MET A 402 -7.81 6.37 14.51
C MET A 402 -7.78 5.22 13.51
N ARG A 403 -6.80 4.34 13.66
CA ARG A 403 -6.67 3.08 12.95
C ARG A 403 -6.50 1.95 13.96
N TYR A 404 -7.09 0.81 13.67
CA TYR A 404 -7.02 -0.37 14.51
C TYR A 404 -6.87 -1.63 13.66
N GLN A 405 -6.26 -2.65 14.25
CA GLN A 405 -6.17 -3.99 13.68
C GLN A 405 -6.49 -4.99 14.78
N GLY A 406 -7.24 -6.03 14.44
CA GLY A 406 -7.59 -7.09 15.37
C GLY A 406 -8.33 -8.23 14.69
N LEU A 407 -8.92 -9.08 15.52
CA LEU A 407 -9.71 -10.22 15.07
C LEU A 407 -11.12 -9.78 14.67
N ALA A 408 -11.74 -10.58 13.80
CA ALA A 408 -13.14 -10.40 13.46
C ALA A 408 -14.01 -10.81 14.67
N GLY A 409 -14.85 -9.90 15.16
CA GLY A 409 -15.84 -10.20 16.20
C GLY A 409 -17.05 -11.00 15.67
N LEU A 410 -17.24 -11.01 14.35
CA LEU A 410 -18.19 -11.86 13.62
C LEU A 410 -17.42 -12.87 12.76
N GLY A 411 -18.07 -13.98 12.40
CA GLY A 411 -17.51 -14.95 11.44
C GLY A 411 -17.26 -14.32 10.06
N PRO A 412 -16.55 -15.01 9.15
CA PRO A 412 -16.25 -14.49 7.82
C PRO A 412 -17.51 -14.11 7.03
N PRO A 413 -17.57 -12.92 6.40
CA PRO A 413 -18.71 -12.55 5.55
C PRO A 413 -18.98 -13.50 4.39
N VAL A 414 -17.93 -14.19 3.91
CA VAL A 414 -18.03 -15.20 2.85
C VAL A 414 -17.25 -16.44 3.27
N LYS A 415 -17.93 -17.45 3.77
CA LYS A 415 -17.33 -18.76 4.00
C LYS A 415 -17.36 -19.57 2.71
N GLY A 416 -16.26 -20.21 2.34
CA GLY A 416 -16.17 -20.84 1.02
C GLY A 416 -15.26 -22.06 0.95
N PHE A 417 -15.77 -23.08 0.29
CA PHE A 417 -15.02 -24.24 -0.23
C PHE A 417 -14.62 -23.96 -1.68
N TYR A 418 -13.35 -24.19 -2.00
CA TYR A 418 -12.84 -24.15 -3.36
C TYR A 418 -12.03 -25.40 -3.66
N GLN A 419 -12.34 -26.02 -4.81
CA GLN A 419 -11.59 -27.15 -5.33
C GLN A 419 -11.40 -26.99 -6.83
N LEU A 420 -10.18 -27.18 -7.30
CA LEU A 420 -9.84 -27.30 -8.73
C LEU A 420 -8.89 -28.48 -8.90
N SER A 421 -9.28 -29.44 -9.75
CA SER A 421 -8.46 -30.60 -10.11
C SER A 421 -8.20 -30.62 -11.62
N MET A 422 -6.96 -30.87 -12.02
CA MET A 422 -6.62 -31.08 -13.43
C MET A 422 -7.09 -32.48 -13.86
N VAL A 423 -7.95 -32.53 -14.88
CA VAL A 423 -8.42 -33.78 -15.52
C VAL A 423 -7.45 -34.21 -16.62
N SER A 424 -6.81 -33.26 -17.29
CA SER A 424 -5.68 -33.47 -18.21
C SER A 424 -4.67 -32.32 -18.07
N GLU A 425 -3.61 -32.28 -18.89
CA GLU A 425 -2.62 -31.20 -18.85
C GLU A 425 -3.25 -29.82 -19.08
N ASP A 426 -4.25 -29.74 -19.96
CA ASP A 426 -4.88 -28.49 -20.39
C ASP A 426 -6.35 -28.38 -19.98
N GLU A 427 -6.88 -29.31 -19.18
CA GLU A 427 -8.28 -29.30 -18.75
C GLU A 427 -8.39 -29.45 -17.24
N GLY A 428 -9.11 -28.53 -16.60
CA GLY A 428 -9.39 -28.56 -15.17
C GLY A 428 -10.89 -28.57 -14.89
N ALA A 429 -11.29 -29.27 -13.83
CA ALA A 429 -12.64 -29.25 -13.28
C ALA A 429 -12.62 -28.60 -11.90
N PHE A 430 -13.58 -27.70 -11.63
CA PHE A 430 -13.63 -26.97 -10.38
C PHE A 430 -15.02 -26.96 -9.74
N LEU A 431 -15.04 -26.66 -8.44
CA LEU A 431 -16.22 -26.53 -7.63
C LEU A 431 -16.03 -25.45 -6.56
N PHE A 432 -16.97 -24.52 -6.51
CA PHE A 432 -17.17 -23.63 -5.37
C PHE A 432 -18.45 -23.99 -4.62
N LYS A 433 -18.39 -23.91 -3.29
CA LYS A 433 -19.57 -23.88 -2.41
C LYS A 433 -19.37 -22.77 -1.38
N LEU A 434 -20.21 -21.74 -1.43
CA LEU A 434 -20.08 -20.54 -0.63
C LEU A 434 -21.32 -20.34 0.26
N ARG A 435 -21.09 -19.81 1.46
CA ARG A 435 -22.11 -19.28 2.37
C ARG A 435 -21.79 -17.81 2.63
N LEU A 436 -22.66 -16.93 2.17
CA LEU A 436 -22.51 -15.48 2.29
C LEU A 436 -23.40 -14.97 3.41
N MET A 437 -22.88 -14.05 4.21
CA MET A 437 -23.61 -13.33 5.27
C MET A 437 -24.24 -14.24 6.34
N GLU A 438 -23.65 -15.42 6.58
CA GLU A 438 -24.09 -16.32 7.65
C GLU A 438 -23.86 -15.67 9.02
N GLY A 439 -24.91 -15.59 9.84
CA GLY A 439 -24.85 -14.94 11.16
C GLY A 439 -25.03 -13.41 11.13
N TYR A 440 -24.98 -12.77 9.96
CA TYR A 440 -25.22 -11.33 9.81
C TYR A 440 -26.72 -11.01 9.80
N LYS A 441 -27.15 -10.08 10.65
CA LYS A 441 -28.57 -9.70 10.82
C LYS A 441 -28.84 -8.32 10.21
N SER A 442 -30.11 -8.05 9.89
CA SER A 442 -30.56 -6.71 9.45
C SER A 442 -30.17 -5.64 10.49
N PRO A 443 -29.73 -4.42 10.10
CA PRO A 443 -29.79 -3.81 8.75
C PRO A 443 -28.54 -4.04 7.87
N VAL A 444 -27.68 -5.00 8.20
CA VAL A 444 -26.44 -5.23 7.45
C VAL A 444 -26.74 -5.64 6.01
N THR A 445 -26.14 -4.91 5.07
CA THR A 445 -26.40 -5.07 3.63
C THR A 445 -25.11 -5.29 2.86
N MET A 446 -25.02 -6.39 2.13
CA MET A 446 -23.93 -6.63 1.16
C MET A 446 -24.34 -6.04 -0.19
N GLU A 447 -23.60 -5.03 -0.67
CA GLU A 447 -23.87 -4.30 -1.91
C GLU A 447 -23.52 -5.13 -3.15
N PHE A 448 -22.34 -5.76 -3.13
CA PHE A 448 -21.87 -6.68 -4.16
C PHE A 448 -20.97 -7.76 -3.57
N CYS A 449 -20.85 -8.86 -4.30
CA CYS A 449 -19.90 -9.93 -4.01
C CYS A 449 -19.49 -10.60 -5.33
N THR A 450 -18.19 -10.61 -5.58
CA THR A 450 -17.56 -11.16 -6.78
C THR A 450 -16.45 -12.10 -6.39
N LEU A 451 -16.37 -13.24 -7.03
CA LEU A 451 -15.26 -14.18 -6.91
C LEU A 451 -14.45 -14.17 -8.20
N THR A 452 -13.13 -14.12 -8.12
CA THR A 452 -12.22 -14.17 -9.26
C THR A 452 -11.27 -15.34 -9.12
N MET A 453 -11.25 -16.20 -10.13
CA MET A 453 -10.34 -17.34 -10.26
C MET A 453 -9.27 -16.98 -11.31
N PRO A 454 -8.06 -16.56 -10.90
CA PRO A 454 -7.01 -16.11 -11.81
C PRO A 454 -6.19 -17.28 -12.36
N PHE A 455 -5.71 -17.13 -13.60
CA PHE A 455 -4.82 -18.05 -14.31
C PHE A 455 -3.67 -17.30 -15.01
N PRO A 456 -2.73 -16.69 -14.26
CA PRO A 456 -1.79 -15.72 -14.83
C PRO A 456 -0.85 -16.28 -15.91
N ARG A 457 -0.53 -17.58 -15.87
CA ARG A 457 0.39 -18.24 -16.80
C ARG A 457 -0.30 -19.06 -17.88
N ARG A 458 -1.63 -19.07 -17.91
CA ARG A 458 -2.42 -20.00 -18.72
C ARG A 458 -3.57 -19.27 -19.37
N ARG A 459 -3.65 -19.39 -20.69
CA ARG A 459 -4.70 -18.77 -21.48
C ARG A 459 -5.92 -19.67 -21.52
N ILE A 460 -7.09 -19.15 -21.18
CA ILE A 460 -8.37 -19.87 -21.29
C ILE A 460 -8.77 -19.92 -22.77
N ILE A 461 -9.03 -21.12 -23.29
CA ILE A 461 -9.62 -21.34 -24.62
C ILE A 461 -11.13 -21.43 -24.50
N SER A 462 -11.61 -22.24 -23.56
CA SER A 462 -13.04 -22.39 -23.32
C SER A 462 -13.32 -22.61 -21.85
N PHE A 463 -14.54 -22.25 -21.48
CA PHE A 463 -15.07 -22.30 -20.14
C PHE A 463 -16.49 -22.85 -20.21
N ASP A 464 -16.81 -23.85 -19.39
CA ASP A 464 -18.16 -24.38 -19.22
C ASP A 464 -18.49 -24.46 -17.73
N GLY A 465 -19.58 -23.86 -17.29
CA GLY A 465 -19.94 -23.85 -15.87
C GLY A 465 -21.22 -23.09 -15.64
N ASN A 466 -22.04 -23.61 -14.72
CA ASN A 466 -23.36 -23.06 -14.45
C ASN A 466 -23.50 -22.74 -12.95
N PRO A 467 -23.42 -21.46 -12.55
CA PRO A 467 -23.52 -21.08 -11.17
C PRO A 467 -24.99 -21.10 -10.74
N SER A 468 -25.24 -21.48 -9.48
CA SER A 468 -26.59 -21.47 -8.89
C SER A 468 -27.23 -20.08 -8.83
N ILE A 469 -26.41 -19.02 -8.73
CA ILE A 469 -26.82 -17.62 -8.65
C ILE A 469 -25.76 -16.73 -9.29
N GLY A 470 -26.15 -15.56 -9.77
CA GLY A 470 -25.23 -14.56 -10.30
C GLY A 470 -24.89 -14.79 -11.78
N THR A 471 -23.87 -14.09 -12.24
CA THR A 471 -23.44 -14.12 -13.66
C THR A 471 -21.93 -14.32 -13.76
N ILE A 472 -21.47 -14.85 -14.90
CA ILE A 472 -20.05 -15.10 -15.14
C ILE A 472 -19.52 -14.14 -16.22
N SER A 473 -18.31 -13.65 -16.02
CA SER A 473 -17.48 -13.00 -17.02
C SER A 473 -16.14 -13.72 -17.10
N THR A 474 -15.56 -13.82 -18.29
CA THR A 474 -14.26 -14.47 -18.50
C THR A 474 -13.32 -13.51 -19.22
N THR A 475 -12.06 -13.46 -18.78
CA THR A 475 -10.96 -12.85 -19.53
C THR A 475 -10.03 -13.94 -20.05
N GLU A 476 -8.98 -13.55 -20.76
CA GLU A 476 -7.95 -14.49 -21.26
C GLU A 476 -7.30 -15.30 -20.12
N HIS A 477 -7.20 -14.71 -18.92
CA HIS A 477 -6.44 -15.24 -17.79
C HIS A 477 -7.24 -15.26 -16.47
N SER A 478 -8.57 -15.15 -16.50
CA SER A 478 -9.37 -15.28 -15.29
C SER A 478 -10.83 -15.59 -15.57
N VAL A 479 -11.48 -16.26 -14.62
CA VAL A 479 -12.93 -16.41 -14.57
C VAL A 479 -13.45 -15.59 -13.40
N GLU A 480 -14.44 -14.75 -13.65
CA GLU A 480 -15.07 -13.87 -12.67
C GLU A 480 -16.53 -14.27 -12.48
N TRP A 481 -16.92 -14.57 -11.25
CA TRP A 481 -18.28 -14.90 -10.86
C TRP A 481 -18.87 -13.77 -10.00
N LYS A 482 -19.82 -13.04 -10.57
CA LYS A 482 -20.55 -11.95 -9.90
C LYS A 482 -21.78 -12.53 -9.22
N ILE A 483 -21.62 -12.93 -7.97
CA ILE A 483 -22.66 -13.58 -7.14
C ILE A 483 -23.77 -12.57 -6.83
N ILE A 484 -23.38 -11.36 -6.40
CA ILE A 484 -24.27 -10.24 -6.11
C ILE A 484 -23.78 -9.03 -6.91
N THR A 485 -24.66 -8.49 -7.76
CA THR A 485 -24.38 -7.31 -8.59
C THR A 485 -24.84 -6.03 -7.88
N SER A 486 -24.05 -4.96 -7.98
CA SER A 486 -24.41 -3.62 -7.47
C SER A 486 -25.83 -3.23 -7.86
N GLY A 487 -26.61 -2.74 -6.89
CA GLY A 487 -28.03 -2.42 -7.06
C GLY A 487 -29.02 -3.55 -6.71
N ARG A 488 -28.55 -4.79 -6.52
CA ARG A 488 -29.34 -5.92 -5.98
C ARG A 488 -28.73 -6.46 -4.68
N GLY A 489 -28.34 -5.55 -3.78
CA GLY A 489 -27.76 -5.91 -2.49
C GLY A 489 -28.69 -6.79 -1.65
N ILE A 490 -28.09 -7.56 -0.75
CA ILE A 490 -28.82 -8.47 0.14
C ILE A 490 -28.76 -7.93 1.57
N THR A 491 -29.89 -7.87 2.26
CA THR A 491 -29.97 -7.32 3.62
C THR A 491 -30.42 -8.40 4.60
N GLY A 492 -29.59 -8.66 5.62
CA GLY A 492 -29.93 -9.55 6.74
C GLY A 492 -30.34 -10.98 6.35
N LYS A 493 -29.91 -11.48 5.19
CA LYS A 493 -30.19 -12.83 4.69
C LYS A 493 -28.89 -13.55 4.36
N SER A 494 -28.77 -14.79 4.81
CA SER A 494 -27.71 -15.70 4.39
C SER A 494 -28.04 -16.26 2.99
N ILE A 495 -27.02 -16.42 2.15
CA ILE A 495 -27.14 -17.02 0.82
C ILE A 495 -26.15 -18.17 0.69
N GLU A 496 -26.63 -19.30 0.18
CA GLU A 496 -25.78 -20.40 -0.27
C GLU A 496 -25.63 -20.32 -1.79
N ALA A 497 -24.40 -20.45 -2.28
CA ALA A 497 -24.11 -20.36 -3.69
C ALA A 497 -23.09 -21.42 -4.10
N THR A 498 -23.43 -22.22 -5.11
CA THR A 498 -22.53 -23.21 -5.71
C THR A 498 -22.18 -22.85 -7.14
N PHE A 499 -20.96 -23.17 -7.54
CA PHE A 499 -20.50 -22.97 -8.92
C PHE A 499 -19.53 -24.09 -9.35
N PRO A 500 -20.06 -25.14 -10.00
CA PRO A 500 -19.25 -26.16 -10.68
C PRO A 500 -18.94 -25.76 -12.12
N GLY A 501 -17.82 -26.26 -12.66
CA GLY A 501 -17.50 -26.11 -14.07
C GLY A 501 -16.21 -26.79 -14.50
N THR A 502 -15.89 -26.65 -15.79
CA THR A 502 -14.66 -27.08 -16.43
C THR A 502 -14.03 -25.94 -17.21
N ILE A 503 -12.70 -25.98 -17.32
CA ILE A 503 -11.90 -24.96 -17.99
C ILE A 503 -10.89 -25.66 -18.88
N LYS A 504 -10.82 -25.23 -20.14
CA LYS A 504 -9.79 -25.67 -21.09
C LYS A 504 -8.81 -24.55 -21.34
N PHE A 505 -7.53 -24.86 -21.21
CA PHE A 505 -6.42 -23.96 -21.42
C PHE A 505 -5.81 -24.18 -22.80
N ALA A 506 -5.07 -23.17 -23.26
CA ALA A 506 -4.18 -23.33 -24.40
C ALA A 506 -3.06 -24.32 -24.06
N PRO A 507 -2.70 -25.20 -25.01
CA PRO A 507 -1.54 -26.07 -24.85
C PRO A 507 -0.31 -25.26 -24.51
N LYS A 508 0.51 -25.77 -23.58
CA LYS A 508 1.81 -25.18 -23.28
C LYS A 508 2.71 -25.34 -24.52
N THR A 509 2.83 -24.30 -25.33
CA THR A 509 3.92 -24.26 -26.29
C THR A 509 5.21 -24.21 -25.50
N ILE A 510 5.98 -25.30 -25.50
CA ILE A 510 7.32 -25.33 -24.92
C ILE A 510 8.12 -24.23 -25.66
N GLN A 511 8.38 -23.11 -24.98
CA GLN A 511 9.42 -22.17 -25.40
C GLN A 511 10.77 -22.87 -25.23
N ARG A 512 11.10 -23.83 -26.10
CA ARG A 512 12.43 -24.47 -26.17
C ARG A 512 13.25 -24.03 -27.36
N LEU A 513 12.82 -23.05 -28.17
CA LEU A 513 13.57 -22.67 -29.38
C LEU A 513 13.54 -21.17 -29.72
N ALA A 514 13.55 -20.28 -28.74
CA ALA A 514 13.66 -18.84 -29.00
C ALA A 514 14.71 -18.09 -28.16
N SER A 515 15.63 -18.79 -27.49
CA SER A 515 16.74 -18.17 -26.74
C SER A 515 18.13 -18.60 -27.20
N LEU A 516 18.25 -19.44 -28.24
CA LEU A 516 19.53 -19.81 -28.87
C LEU A 516 19.48 -19.60 -30.38
N SER A 517 19.36 -18.35 -30.82
CA SER A 517 19.78 -17.96 -32.17
C SER A 517 19.92 -16.43 -32.26
N ARG A 518 21.05 -15.91 -31.79
CA ARG A 518 21.63 -14.69 -32.38
C ARG A 518 22.59 -15.17 -33.47
N PRO A 519 22.29 -14.99 -34.76
CA PRO A 519 23.29 -15.23 -35.79
C PRO A 519 24.28 -14.06 -35.76
N VAL A 520 25.54 -14.41 -35.51
CA VAL A 520 26.69 -13.59 -35.88
C VAL A 520 26.67 -13.44 -37.40
N HIS A 521 26.84 -12.22 -37.89
CA HIS A 521 27.02 -11.93 -39.32
C HIS A 521 28.19 -12.75 -39.88
N GLY A 522 28.01 -13.41 -41.03
CA GLY A 522 29.12 -13.96 -41.80
C GLY A 522 28.74 -14.90 -42.94
N ILE A 523 28.55 -14.33 -44.12
CA ILE A 523 28.94 -14.84 -45.46
C ILE A 523 28.23 -16.11 -45.99
N ILE A 524 27.58 -15.90 -47.13
CA ILE A 524 27.01 -16.87 -48.07
C ILE A 524 28.12 -17.72 -48.71
N ALA A 525 28.00 -19.05 -48.66
CA ALA A 525 28.36 -19.93 -49.78
C ALA A 525 27.79 -21.34 -49.52
N GLU A 526 27.23 -21.88 -50.59
CA GLU A 526 26.65 -23.21 -50.77
C GLU A 526 27.69 -24.32 -50.54
N GLU A 527 27.27 -25.50 -50.04
CA GLU A 527 27.55 -26.79 -50.69
C GLU A 527 26.92 -27.98 -49.96
N ASP A 528 26.39 -28.90 -50.76
CA ASP A 528 25.88 -30.23 -50.48
C ASP A 528 26.88 -31.14 -49.75
N SER A 529 26.40 -32.07 -48.92
CA SER A 529 26.59 -33.53 -49.09
C SER A 529 26.34 -34.35 -47.81
N ASP A 530 25.64 -35.47 -47.98
CA ASP A 530 25.52 -36.60 -47.07
C ASP A 530 26.88 -37.25 -46.75
N ILE A 531 27.03 -37.87 -45.56
CA ILE A 531 27.69 -39.17 -45.34
C ILE A 531 27.42 -39.69 -43.91
N GLU A 532 27.07 -40.97 -43.85
CA GLU A 532 26.83 -41.90 -42.72
C GLU A 532 28.07 -42.17 -41.83
N PRO A 533 27.91 -42.86 -40.67
CA PRO A 533 28.80 -42.79 -39.51
C PRO A 533 29.80 -43.96 -39.43
N GLU A 534 30.98 -43.74 -38.85
CA GLU A 534 31.73 -44.84 -38.22
C GLU A 534 32.53 -44.42 -36.98
N SER A 535 32.60 -45.42 -36.10
CA SER A 535 33.11 -45.50 -34.74
C SER A 535 34.62 -45.28 -34.57
N THR A 536 35.04 -44.82 -33.39
CA THR A 536 36.05 -45.55 -32.60
C THR A 536 36.11 -45.11 -31.14
N ASN A 537 36.14 -46.11 -30.26
CA ASN A 537 36.28 -46.03 -28.82
C ASN A 537 37.55 -45.27 -28.39
N ASN A 538 37.47 -44.51 -27.29
CA ASN A 538 38.49 -44.60 -26.25
C ASN A 538 37.95 -44.19 -24.87
N MET A 539 38.13 -45.14 -23.96
CA MET A 539 37.96 -45.20 -22.52
C MET A 539 38.13 -43.84 -21.80
N VAL A 540 37.02 -43.24 -21.37
CA VAL A 540 37.00 -42.07 -20.48
C VAL A 540 36.80 -42.55 -19.05
N ASN A 541 37.68 -42.08 -18.17
CA ASN A 541 37.75 -42.29 -16.73
C ASN A 541 36.36 -42.10 -16.07
N ILE A 542 35.70 -43.22 -15.74
CA ILE A 542 34.33 -43.25 -15.23
C ILE A 542 34.21 -42.48 -13.90
N GLU A 543 35.25 -42.45 -13.08
CA GLU A 543 35.23 -41.70 -11.81
C GLU A 543 35.33 -40.18 -12.00
N GLU A 544 36.08 -39.71 -13.00
CA GLU A 544 36.18 -38.29 -13.34
C GLU A 544 34.92 -37.81 -14.07
N PHE A 545 34.32 -38.65 -14.92
CA PHE A 545 33.01 -38.41 -15.52
C PHE A 545 31.88 -38.43 -14.47
N LEU A 546 31.95 -39.27 -13.44
CA LEU A 546 30.95 -39.27 -12.36
C LEU A 546 31.12 -38.07 -11.43
N LEU A 547 32.35 -37.64 -11.10
CA LEU A 547 32.56 -36.41 -10.31
C LEU A 547 32.22 -35.14 -11.10
N GLU A 548 32.45 -35.10 -12.42
CA GLU A 548 32.09 -33.98 -13.28
C GLU A 548 30.57 -33.94 -13.52
N LYS A 549 29.91 -35.11 -13.68
CA LYS A 549 28.45 -35.23 -13.83
C LYS A 549 27.69 -34.98 -12.51
N MET A 550 28.31 -35.25 -11.35
CA MET A 550 27.75 -34.92 -10.04
C MET A 550 27.93 -33.44 -9.67
N ASN A 551 28.89 -32.74 -10.28
CA ASN A 551 29.15 -31.31 -10.01
C ASN A 551 28.66 -30.35 -11.09
N LYS A 552 28.16 -30.81 -12.25
CA LYS A 552 27.71 -29.91 -13.32
C LYS A 552 26.30 -30.06 -13.89
N ASP A 553 25.49 -31.04 -13.48
CA ASP A 553 24.10 -31.13 -13.96
C ASP A 553 23.13 -31.57 -12.85
N LEU A 554 23.21 -30.96 -11.67
CA LEU A 554 21.94 -30.54 -11.10
C LEU A 554 21.58 -29.26 -11.87
N PRO A 555 20.61 -29.30 -12.80
CA PRO A 555 20.04 -28.06 -13.28
C PRO A 555 19.72 -27.26 -12.03
N SER A 556 20.12 -25.98 -12.00
CA SER A 556 19.55 -25.07 -11.01
C SER A 556 18.06 -25.35 -11.02
N VAL A 557 17.50 -25.77 -9.87
CA VAL A 557 16.05 -25.79 -9.71
C VAL A 557 15.62 -24.46 -10.30
N ASP A 558 14.83 -24.51 -11.36
CA ASP A 558 14.27 -23.29 -11.89
C ASP A 558 13.53 -22.70 -10.70
N LEU A 559 14.11 -21.66 -10.08
CA LEU A 559 13.55 -21.07 -8.86
C LEU A 559 12.25 -20.33 -9.20
N GLU A 560 11.91 -20.24 -10.50
CA GLU A 560 10.54 -19.97 -10.95
C GLU A 560 9.57 -21.13 -10.69
N GLU A 561 10.00 -22.39 -10.63
CA GLU A 561 9.15 -23.59 -10.57
C GLU A 561 9.21 -24.46 -9.28
N PRO A 562 9.22 -23.87 -8.07
CA PRO A 562 8.56 -24.47 -6.89
C PRO A 562 7.18 -23.82 -6.61
N PHE A 563 6.95 -22.61 -7.14
CA PHE A 563 5.76 -21.80 -6.88
C PHE A 563 4.78 -21.71 -8.06
N CYS A 564 5.12 -22.20 -9.27
CA CYS A 564 4.17 -22.20 -10.39
C CYS A 564 2.96 -23.14 -10.24
N TRP A 565 3.00 -24.06 -9.28
CA TRP A 565 1.81 -24.81 -8.87
C TRP A 565 0.77 -23.89 -8.20
N GLN A 566 1.14 -22.66 -7.79
CA GLN A 566 0.23 -21.69 -7.15
C GLN A 566 -0.72 -20.97 -8.12
N ALA A 567 -0.53 -21.07 -9.44
CA ALA A 567 -1.36 -20.35 -10.42
C ALA A 567 -2.83 -20.83 -10.48
N TYR A 568 -3.15 -21.92 -9.76
CA TYR A 568 -4.47 -22.53 -9.67
C TYR A 568 -4.97 -22.67 -8.22
N ASN A 569 -4.15 -22.25 -7.25
CA ASN A 569 -4.33 -22.65 -5.85
C ASN A 569 -5.26 -21.73 -5.09
N TYR A 570 -5.80 -20.69 -5.70
CA TYR A 570 -6.72 -19.82 -4.99
C TYR A 570 -7.72 -19.11 -5.88
N ALA A 571 -8.81 -18.67 -5.26
CA ALA A 571 -9.71 -17.66 -5.78
C ALA A 571 -9.72 -16.45 -4.84
N ARG A 572 -9.94 -15.26 -5.39
CA ARG A 572 -10.11 -14.02 -4.62
C ARG A 572 -11.58 -13.68 -4.49
N VAL A 573 -11.99 -13.23 -3.32
CA VAL A 573 -13.34 -12.71 -3.09
C VAL A 573 -13.23 -11.19 -2.94
N SER A 574 -14.10 -10.47 -3.65
CA SER A 574 -14.30 -9.04 -3.49
C SER A 574 -15.73 -8.75 -3.07
N PHE A 575 -15.92 -7.99 -1.99
CA PHE A 575 -17.25 -7.58 -1.54
C PHE A 575 -17.23 -6.20 -0.89
N LYS A 576 -18.44 -5.65 -0.74
CA LYS A 576 -18.68 -4.44 0.03
C LYS A 576 -19.96 -4.57 0.85
N ILE A 577 -19.89 -4.21 2.13
CA ILE A 577 -20.98 -4.34 3.11
C ILE A 577 -21.18 -3.00 3.82
N PHE A 578 -22.43 -2.67 4.14
CA PHE A 578 -22.82 -1.50 4.93
C PHE A 578 -23.67 -1.90 6.13
N GLY A 579 -23.73 -1.00 7.12
CA GLY A 579 -24.69 -1.08 8.22
C GLY A 579 -24.19 -1.83 9.47
N ALA A 580 -23.00 -2.44 9.42
CA ALA A 580 -22.26 -2.88 10.61
C ALA A 580 -20.74 -2.85 10.38
N THR A 581 -20.02 -3.19 11.44
CA THR A 581 -18.60 -3.54 11.45
C THR A 581 -18.46 -5.05 11.68
N VAL A 582 -17.36 -5.62 11.22
CA VAL A 582 -16.96 -7.02 11.45
C VAL A 582 -16.16 -7.14 12.75
N SER A 583 -15.45 -6.10 13.18
CA SER A 583 -14.76 -6.09 14.49
C SER A 583 -15.69 -5.96 15.69
N GLY A 584 -16.92 -5.46 15.49
CA GLY A 584 -17.82 -5.08 16.58
C GLY A 584 -17.63 -3.64 17.08
N MET A 585 -16.68 -2.88 16.51
CA MET A 585 -16.52 -1.45 16.77
C MET A 585 -17.83 -0.71 16.47
N SER A 586 -18.25 0.20 17.35
CA SER A 586 -19.44 1.01 17.14
C SER A 586 -19.27 2.42 17.71
N ILE A 587 -20.00 3.37 17.13
CA ILE A 587 -20.03 4.75 17.61
C ILE A 587 -21.49 5.05 17.96
N ASP A 588 -21.74 5.46 19.21
CA ASP A 588 -23.03 6.02 19.61
C ASP A 588 -22.96 7.56 19.44
N PRO A 589 -23.66 8.15 18.45
CA PRO A 589 -23.66 9.59 18.22
C PRO A 589 -24.10 10.41 19.43
N LYS A 590 -24.92 9.84 20.34
CA LYS A 590 -25.41 10.53 21.54
C LYS A 590 -24.37 10.60 22.65
N SER A 591 -23.38 9.73 22.61
CA SER A 591 -22.31 9.65 23.61
C SER A 591 -21.17 10.63 23.34
N ILE A 592 -21.14 11.24 22.15
CA ILE A 592 -20.13 12.21 21.73
C ILE A 592 -20.47 13.58 22.31
N THR A 593 -19.51 14.19 23.01
CA THR A 593 -19.69 15.51 23.64
C THR A 593 -18.69 16.52 23.09
N ILE A 594 -19.13 17.75 22.89
CA ILE A 594 -18.31 18.85 22.34
C ILE A 594 -18.11 19.89 23.44
N TYR A 595 -16.87 20.35 23.63
CA TYR A 595 -16.51 21.40 24.57
C TYR A 595 -15.83 22.58 23.85
N PRO A 596 -16.28 23.83 24.03
CA PRO A 596 -17.48 24.24 24.78
C PRO A 596 -18.75 23.67 24.16
N SER A 597 -19.81 23.55 24.96
CA SER A 597 -21.07 22.91 24.54
C SER A 597 -21.70 23.64 23.35
N VAL A 598 -21.81 22.93 22.22
CA VAL A 598 -22.45 23.40 20.98
C VAL A 598 -23.47 22.38 20.48
N LYS A 599 -24.59 22.85 19.94
CA LYS A 599 -25.57 22.01 19.26
C LYS A 599 -25.10 21.70 17.83
N ALA A 600 -24.25 20.69 17.68
CA ALA A 600 -23.86 20.15 16.38
C ALA A 600 -24.37 18.71 16.24
N PRO A 601 -25.17 18.37 15.20
CA PRO A 601 -25.61 17.01 14.95
C PRO A 601 -24.41 16.11 14.65
N VAL A 602 -24.47 14.88 15.14
CA VAL A 602 -23.47 13.84 14.91
C VAL A 602 -24.09 12.75 14.02
N GLU A 603 -23.48 12.51 12.87
CA GLU A 603 -23.86 11.47 11.93
C GLU A 603 -22.82 10.33 11.95
N PHE A 604 -23.28 9.10 11.79
CA PHE A 604 -22.43 7.91 11.83
C PHE A 604 -22.80 6.94 10.70
N SER A 605 -21.78 6.38 10.07
CA SER A 605 -21.90 5.38 9.01
C SER A 605 -20.81 4.31 9.12
N THR A 606 -21.05 3.15 8.52
CA THR A 606 -20.06 2.07 8.44
C THR A 606 -19.95 1.54 7.02
N GLN A 607 -18.75 1.15 6.63
CA GLN A 607 -18.45 0.50 5.37
C GLN A 607 -17.40 -0.59 5.63
N VAL A 608 -17.63 -1.78 5.10
CA VAL A 608 -16.70 -2.91 5.15
C VAL A 608 -16.39 -3.34 3.73
N SER A 609 -15.13 -3.60 3.45
CA SER A 609 -14.66 -4.10 2.17
C SER A 609 -13.73 -5.30 2.35
N SER A 610 -13.58 -6.09 1.30
CA SER A 610 -12.57 -7.16 1.24
C SER A 610 -11.17 -6.60 0.97
N GLY A 611 -10.17 -7.03 1.73
CA GLY A 611 -8.75 -6.90 1.41
C GLY A 611 -8.27 -8.11 0.62
N ASP A 612 -7.12 -8.68 1.00
CA ASP A 612 -6.70 -10.00 0.52
C ASP A 612 -7.61 -11.07 1.16
N TYR A 613 -8.70 -11.37 0.46
CA TYR A 613 -9.68 -12.38 0.84
C TYR A 613 -9.56 -13.57 -0.12
N ILE A 614 -8.93 -14.63 0.35
CA ILE A 614 -8.45 -15.74 -0.46
C ILE A 614 -9.15 -17.04 -0.06
N LEU A 615 -9.72 -17.74 -1.04
CA LEU A 615 -10.13 -19.14 -0.89
C LEU A 615 -9.04 -20.01 -1.47
N TRP A 616 -8.39 -20.82 -0.65
CA TRP A 616 -7.36 -21.76 -1.10
C TRP A 616 -8.00 -23.03 -1.69
N ASN A 617 -7.38 -23.56 -2.73
CA ASN A 617 -7.75 -24.83 -3.34
C ASN A 617 -7.45 -25.94 -2.34
N THR A 618 -8.49 -26.64 -1.90
CA THR A 618 -8.41 -27.73 -0.91
C THR A 618 -7.47 -28.86 -1.32
N LEU A 619 -7.34 -29.13 -2.63
CA LEU A 619 -6.40 -30.13 -3.18
C LEU A 619 -4.97 -29.61 -3.34
N GLY A 620 -4.76 -28.30 -3.28
CA GLY A 620 -3.49 -27.66 -3.55
C GLY A 620 -2.56 -27.66 -2.34
N LYS A 621 -1.25 -27.47 -2.59
CA LYS A 621 -0.32 -27.01 -1.56
C LYS A 621 -0.65 -25.55 -1.25
N CYS A 622 -0.89 -25.23 0.02
CA CYS A 622 -1.18 -23.87 0.47
C CYS A 622 -0.08 -23.38 1.42
N PRO A 623 0.29 -22.09 1.36
CA PRO A 623 1.17 -21.50 2.35
C PRO A 623 0.41 -21.35 3.68
N PHE A 624 0.97 -21.87 4.76
CA PHE A 624 0.53 -21.56 6.12
C PHE A 624 1.77 -21.26 6.96
N ALA A 625 1.69 -20.21 7.78
CA ALA A 625 2.72 -19.96 8.80
C ALA A 625 2.42 -20.86 9.99
N ALA A 626 3.41 -21.59 10.49
CA ALA A 626 3.26 -22.35 11.73
C ALA A 626 2.98 -21.35 12.86
N THR A 627 1.82 -21.49 13.52
CA THR A 627 1.56 -20.78 14.76
C THR A 627 2.52 -21.28 15.84
N PRO A 628 3.05 -20.40 16.71
CA PRO A 628 3.82 -20.84 17.87
C PRO A 628 2.98 -21.85 18.65
N ARG A 629 3.56 -23.01 18.98
CA ARG A 629 2.92 -23.92 19.93
C ARG A 629 2.86 -23.18 21.27
N GLU A 630 1.65 -23.09 21.84
CA GLU A 630 1.42 -22.58 23.19
C GLU A 630 2.30 -23.27 24.24
#